data_AF-A0A4W3K850-F1
#
_entry.id   AF-A0A4W3K850-F1
#
_cell.length_a   1.000
_cell.length_b   1.000
_cell.length_c   1.000
_cell.angle_alpha   90.00
_cell.angle_beta   90.00
_cell.angle_gamma   90.00
#
_symmetry.space_group_name_H-M   'P 1'
#
loop_
_entity.id
_entity.type
_entity.pdbx_description
1 polymer ?
#
loop_
_entity_poly.entity_id
_entity_poly.type
_entity_poly.pdbx_seq_one_letter_code
_entity_poly.pdbx_strand_id
1 'polypeptide(L)'
;ACSMPIFMQRTSNNCFLLAVNSGNYNREMYGYETESQNGASVDQGCQCLKWQPFQHSQWQAMHNSSYVELHTPGFQVNADKGFHFSTTDDSFVCQKKNHFQVTVHIGMIGHPKYIKTPLGLKPIEMIFLKVFGVKAETTNQVITIEQSQSDRSKRPFNPVRVDLPGDQTTKVTLGRLHFSETTANNMRKKGKPNPDQRYFMLVVALYTVNQNQNYLLVAHVSERIIVRASNPSQFENDSEVEWQRGVVPNTVVCHGCVGINTDSPDEALVVCGNVKVMGTVMHPSDRRAKQNIQEVDTTEQLKRITQMRLVEYDYKPEFASQMGVDNPHETGIIAQEVKSILPSAVREVGDVTYTNGEKIENFLMVDKEQIFMENVGAVKELCKLTDNLENRIQELEAWNKRLARLKRIGSLKSTISEKSSIRSVYFHSVFCTGYWHFWILSVAHLHECKYHFRAAAPGLADCSTTQHFAGILYTDYYFYFYRQCG
;
A
#
# COMPACT_ATOMS: atom_id res chain seq x y z
N ALA A 1 -30.33 6.58 -23.78
CA ALA A 1 -29.17 5.67 -23.77
C ALA A 1 -28.31 6.03 -24.94
N CYS A 2 -27.04 6.37 -24.68
CA CYS A 2 -26.05 6.65 -25.70
C CYS A 2 -25.99 5.49 -26.70
N SER A 3 -26.03 5.85 -27.97
CA SER A 3 -25.44 5.05 -29.03
C SER A 3 -24.16 5.71 -29.50
N MET A 4 -23.09 4.96 -29.48
CA MET A 4 -21.99 5.12 -30.42
C MET A 4 -22.21 4.17 -31.61
N PRO A 5 -21.74 4.54 -32.82
CA PRO A 5 -21.99 3.81 -34.05
C PRO A 5 -21.06 2.60 -34.18
N ILE A 6 -21.50 1.54 -34.86
CA ILE A 6 -20.63 0.46 -35.32
C ILE A 6 -21.00 0.09 -36.76
N PHE A 7 -20.00 0.09 -37.63
CA PHE A 7 -20.07 -0.32 -39.03
C PHE A 7 -19.90 -1.84 -39.17
N MET A 8 -20.62 -2.47 -40.11
CA MET A 8 -20.29 -3.84 -40.54
C MET A 8 -20.47 -4.06 -42.05
N GLN A 9 -19.61 -4.92 -42.58
CA GLN A 9 -19.42 -5.24 -43.99
C GLN A 9 -20.15 -6.54 -44.38
N ARG A 10 -20.80 -6.53 -45.54
CA ARG A 10 -21.49 -7.67 -46.16
C ARG A 10 -20.49 -8.75 -46.59
N THR A 11 -20.74 -10.02 -46.27
CA THR A 11 -20.09 -11.18 -46.92
C THR A 11 -21.12 -11.97 -47.76
N SER A 12 -20.63 -12.72 -48.74
CA SER A 12 -21.33 -13.05 -49.99
C SER A 12 -22.47 -14.08 -49.92
N ASN A 13 -22.83 -14.61 -48.75
CA ASN A 13 -23.69 -15.81 -48.64
C ASN A 13 -24.98 -15.65 -47.80
N ASN A 14 -25.63 -14.47 -47.83
CA ASN A 14 -26.92 -14.20 -47.14
C ASN A 14 -26.93 -14.49 -45.62
N CYS A 15 -25.76 -14.52 -44.98
CA CYS A 15 -25.61 -14.69 -43.54
C CYS A 15 -25.05 -13.41 -42.94
N PHE A 16 -25.62 -12.98 -41.82
CA PHE A 16 -25.20 -11.78 -41.10
C PHE A 16 -24.65 -12.21 -39.73
N LEU A 17 -23.42 -11.77 -39.42
CA LEU A 17 -22.74 -12.07 -38.17
C LEU A 17 -23.01 -10.97 -37.14
N LEU A 18 -23.52 -11.35 -35.98
CA LEU A 18 -23.75 -10.46 -34.84
C LEU A 18 -22.69 -10.72 -33.77
N ALA A 19 -21.94 -9.69 -33.39
CA ALA A 19 -20.91 -9.76 -32.36
C ALA A 19 -21.45 -9.24 -31.01
N VAL A 20 -21.59 -10.09 -30.00
CA VAL A 20 -22.06 -9.71 -28.65
C VAL A 20 -20.86 -9.61 -27.72
N ASN A 21 -20.61 -8.42 -27.16
CA ASN A 21 -19.55 -8.22 -26.19
C ASN A 21 -20.16 -8.10 -24.79
N SER A 22 -20.03 -9.14 -23.97
CA SER A 22 -20.47 -9.14 -22.56
C SER A 22 -19.34 -9.62 -21.66
N GLY A 23 -18.87 -8.74 -20.77
CA GLY A 23 -17.85 -9.05 -19.78
C GLY A 23 -18.39 -9.73 -18.50
N ASN A 24 -17.59 -10.70 -18.05
CA ASN A 24 -17.30 -11.20 -16.69
C ASN A 24 -18.26 -12.07 -15.84
N TYR A 25 -17.59 -12.98 -15.10
CA TYR A 25 -17.95 -13.94 -14.02
C TYR A 25 -18.20 -15.39 -14.50
N ASN A 26 -17.58 -16.49 -14.02
CA ASN A 26 -17.12 -16.86 -12.66
C ASN A 26 -16.01 -17.96 -12.63
N ARG A 27 -15.23 -17.93 -11.55
CA ARG A 27 -14.66 -19.00 -10.67
C ARG A 27 -14.84 -20.51 -11.03
N GLU A 28 -13.73 -21.28 -10.97
CA GLU A 28 -13.56 -22.64 -10.35
C GLU A 28 -12.06 -23.09 -10.41
N MET A 29 -11.37 -23.27 -9.27
CA MET A 29 -10.78 -24.55 -8.73
C MET A 29 -10.73 -25.74 -9.71
N TYR A 30 -9.66 -26.52 -9.96
CA TYR A 30 -8.61 -27.15 -9.13
C TYR A 30 -7.36 -27.44 -10.00
N GLY A 31 -6.19 -27.66 -9.39
CA GLY A 31 -5.07 -28.36 -10.04
C GLY A 31 -3.75 -28.22 -9.31
N TYR A 32 -3.45 -29.17 -8.41
CA TYR A 32 -2.14 -29.35 -7.78
C TYR A 32 -1.09 -29.74 -8.82
N GLU A 33 0.05 -29.06 -8.86
CA GLU A 33 1.34 -29.69 -9.17
C GLU A 33 2.42 -29.14 -8.24
N THR A 34 3.02 -30.08 -7.51
CA THR A 34 4.13 -29.93 -6.57
C THR A 34 5.41 -30.28 -7.32
N GLU A 35 6.45 -29.45 -7.22
CA GLU A 35 7.88 -29.85 -7.13
C GLU A 35 8.72 -28.57 -7.06
N SER A 36 9.21 -28.20 -5.87
CA SER A 36 10.53 -28.53 -5.33
C SER A 36 11.58 -27.44 -5.62
N GLN A 37 12.04 -26.76 -4.57
CA GLN A 37 13.46 -26.71 -4.16
C GLN A 37 13.71 -25.60 -3.13
N ASN A 38 14.15 -26.05 -1.95
CA ASN A 38 15.17 -25.46 -1.08
C ASN A 38 15.23 -23.92 -0.96
N GLY A 39 14.57 -23.40 0.07
CA GLY A 39 14.88 -22.11 0.67
C GLY A 39 14.75 -22.22 2.17
N ALA A 40 15.88 -22.20 2.87
CA ALA A 40 15.97 -22.30 4.33
C ALA A 40 15.01 -21.31 5.01
N SER A 41 14.13 -21.83 5.88
CA SER A 41 13.37 -21.02 6.81
C SER A 41 14.33 -20.41 7.82
N VAL A 42 14.74 -19.16 7.59
CA VAL A 42 15.30 -18.33 8.65
C VAL A 42 14.13 -17.98 9.57
N ASP A 43 14.02 -18.76 10.64
CA ASP A 43 13.12 -18.53 11.75
C ASP A 43 13.39 -17.14 12.33
N GLN A 44 12.52 -16.17 12.01
CA GLN A 44 12.60 -14.81 12.54
C GLN A 44 12.02 -14.81 13.96
N GLY A 45 12.71 -15.52 14.85
CA GLY A 45 12.31 -15.68 16.25
C GLY A 45 12.31 -14.34 16.98
N CYS A 46 11.26 -14.09 17.77
CA CYS A 46 11.27 -13.07 18.82
C CYS A 46 12.59 -13.15 19.58
N GLN A 47 13.42 -12.10 19.51
CA GLN A 47 14.65 -12.07 20.28
C GLN A 47 14.29 -11.98 21.77
N CYS A 48 14.54 -13.06 22.51
CA CYS A 48 14.39 -13.14 23.94
C CYS A 48 15.76 -12.98 24.62
N LEU A 49 15.76 -12.48 25.87
CA LEU A 49 16.97 -12.42 26.68
C LEU A 49 17.56 -13.82 26.82
N LYS A 50 18.83 -13.95 26.47
CA LYS A 50 19.63 -15.16 26.68
C LYS A 50 20.18 -15.19 28.10
N TRP A 51 20.31 -16.40 28.63
CA TRP A 51 20.72 -16.65 30.01
C TRP A 51 21.90 -17.63 30.05
N GLN A 52 22.80 -17.42 31.00
CA GLN A 52 23.96 -18.27 31.23
C GLN A 52 24.16 -18.54 32.73
N PRO A 53 24.78 -19.66 33.13
CA PRO A 53 25.08 -19.93 34.53
C PRO A 53 25.90 -18.81 35.18
N PHE A 54 25.48 -18.37 36.38
CA PHE A 54 26.16 -17.34 37.15
C PHE A 54 26.85 -17.93 38.37
N GLN A 55 28.16 -17.67 38.51
CA GLN A 55 28.98 -18.14 39.64
C GLN A 55 28.88 -19.66 39.88
N HIS A 56 28.92 -20.45 38.81
CA HIS A 56 28.75 -21.92 38.86
C HIS A 56 29.66 -22.62 39.88
N SER A 57 30.88 -22.12 40.09
CA SER A 57 31.83 -22.66 41.07
C SER A 57 31.40 -22.49 42.54
N GLN A 58 30.43 -21.62 42.83
CA GLN A 58 29.92 -21.37 44.19
C GLN A 58 28.65 -22.18 44.52
N TRP A 59 28.11 -22.92 43.55
CA TRP A 59 26.88 -23.67 43.71
C TRP A 59 27.09 -24.84 44.67
N GLN A 60 26.18 -24.96 45.63
CA GLN A 60 26.22 -26.01 46.64
C GLN A 60 25.31 -27.17 46.25
N ALA A 61 25.81 -28.39 46.43
CA ALA A 61 25.06 -29.60 46.13
C ALA A 61 24.00 -29.90 47.19
N MET A 62 22.83 -30.34 46.74
CA MET A 62 21.75 -30.81 47.61
C MET A 62 21.81 -32.33 47.77
N HIS A 63 21.34 -32.83 48.90
CA HIS A 63 21.31 -34.25 49.23
C HIS A 63 19.94 -34.65 49.74
N ASN A 64 19.55 -35.90 49.47
CA ASN A 64 18.28 -36.46 49.95
C ASN A 64 18.39 -36.98 51.40
N SER A 65 17.30 -37.58 51.91
CA SER A 65 17.26 -38.18 53.25
C SER A 65 18.26 -39.31 53.49
N SER A 66 18.73 -39.95 52.41
CA SER A 66 19.73 -41.02 52.45
C SER A 66 21.16 -40.50 52.29
N TYR A 67 21.36 -39.17 52.35
CA TYR A 67 22.65 -38.49 52.18
C TYR A 67 23.31 -38.74 50.81
N VAL A 68 22.51 -39.03 49.78
CA VAL A 68 22.98 -39.14 48.40
C VAL A 68 22.86 -37.77 47.75
N GLU A 69 23.93 -37.37 47.04
CA GLU A 69 23.98 -36.13 46.26
C GLU A 69 22.95 -36.17 45.12
N LEU A 70 22.13 -35.12 45.03
CA LEU A 70 21.11 -34.95 44.01
C LEU A 70 21.68 -34.22 42.80
N HIS A 71 21.09 -34.47 41.62
CA HIS A 71 21.40 -33.69 40.43
C HIS A 71 21.05 -32.21 40.64
N THR A 72 21.87 -31.34 40.05
CA THR A 72 21.59 -29.90 40.01
C THR A 72 20.19 -29.67 39.42
N PRO A 73 19.34 -28.85 40.06
CA PRO A 73 18.00 -28.57 39.54
C PRO A 73 18.06 -28.04 38.11
N GLY A 74 17.17 -28.54 37.26
CA GLY A 74 16.91 -27.90 35.97
C GLY A 74 16.39 -26.50 36.21
N PHE A 75 17.06 -25.48 35.67
CA PHE A 75 16.77 -24.09 36.00
C PHE A 75 16.66 -23.26 34.72
N GLN A 76 15.43 -22.98 34.30
CA GLN A 76 15.16 -22.20 33.10
C GLN A 76 14.52 -20.88 33.47
N VAL A 77 15.14 -19.78 33.05
CA VAL A 77 14.66 -18.42 33.30
C VAL A 77 14.14 -17.83 31.99
N ASN A 78 12.99 -17.19 32.04
CA ASN A 78 12.42 -16.44 30.93
C ASN A 78 12.05 -15.03 31.39
N ALA A 79 12.42 -14.02 30.61
CA ALA A 79 11.94 -12.66 30.78
C ALA A 79 10.71 -12.44 29.90
N ASP A 80 9.52 -12.59 30.48
CA ASP A 80 8.26 -12.62 29.71
C ASP A 80 7.90 -11.25 29.13
N LYS A 81 8.20 -10.17 29.87
CA LYS A 81 7.79 -8.80 29.56
C LYS A 81 8.80 -7.79 30.06
N GLY A 82 8.84 -6.62 29.41
CA GLY A 82 9.54 -5.42 29.89
C GLY A 82 10.92 -5.19 29.29
N PHE A 83 11.37 -6.04 28.37
CA PHE A 83 12.63 -5.88 27.63
C PHE A 83 12.35 -5.84 26.13
N HIS A 84 13.06 -4.98 25.41
CA HIS A 84 13.01 -4.87 23.96
C HIS A 84 14.42 -4.78 23.41
N PHE A 85 14.72 -5.45 22.31
CA PHE A 85 16.03 -5.38 21.68
C PHE A 85 16.15 -4.12 20.83
N SER A 86 17.12 -3.25 21.12
CA SER A 86 17.44 -2.10 20.26
C SER A 86 18.53 -2.49 19.29
N THR A 87 18.22 -2.44 17.99
CA THR A 87 19.19 -2.65 16.91
C THR A 87 20.25 -1.55 16.88
N THR A 88 19.88 -0.32 17.23
CA THR A 88 20.83 0.81 17.26
C THR A 88 21.86 0.67 18.37
N ASP A 89 21.45 0.21 19.55
CA ASP A 89 22.33 0.03 20.71
C ASP A 89 22.97 -1.38 20.76
N ASP A 90 22.56 -2.28 19.85
CA ASP A 90 22.91 -3.71 19.82
C ASP A 90 22.77 -4.39 21.20
N SER A 91 21.68 -4.08 21.90
CA SER A 91 21.47 -4.50 23.29
C SER A 91 19.99 -4.46 23.68
N PHE A 92 19.62 -5.25 24.68
CA PHE A 92 18.30 -5.17 25.29
C PHE A 92 18.15 -3.89 26.11
N VAL A 93 17.01 -3.24 25.97
CA VAL A 93 16.67 -2.00 26.68
C VAL A 93 15.41 -2.24 27.51
N CYS A 94 15.42 -1.74 28.74
CA CYS A 94 14.21 -1.59 29.54
C CYS A 94 14.13 -0.20 30.17
N GLN A 95 12.92 0.15 30.59
CA GLN A 95 12.62 1.46 31.16
C GLN A 95 12.43 1.34 32.67
N LYS A 96 13.16 2.12 33.45
CA LYS A 96 13.12 2.11 34.91
C LYS A 96 11.69 2.33 35.46
N LYS A 97 10.88 3.15 34.77
CA LYS A 97 9.48 3.40 35.14
C LYS A 97 8.57 2.21 34.84
N ASN A 98 8.83 1.47 33.76
CA ASN A 98 8.02 0.33 33.36
C ASN A 98 8.43 -0.90 34.15
N HIS A 99 7.48 -1.80 34.38
CA HIS A 99 7.80 -3.04 35.05
C HIS A 99 8.22 -4.11 34.04
N PHE A 100 9.09 -5.02 34.47
CA PHE A 100 9.37 -6.26 33.79
C PHE A 100 8.84 -7.45 34.59
N GLN A 101 8.75 -8.60 33.93
CA GLN A 101 8.30 -9.85 34.51
C GLN A 101 9.28 -10.97 34.17
N VAL A 102 9.59 -11.81 35.15
CA VAL A 102 10.43 -12.99 34.99
C VAL A 102 9.67 -14.23 35.43
N THR A 103 9.70 -15.28 34.63
CA THR A 103 9.19 -16.60 34.98
C THR A 103 10.36 -17.58 35.07
N VAL A 104 10.39 -18.38 36.13
CA VAL A 104 11.41 -19.39 36.37
C VAL A 104 10.74 -20.77 36.44
N HIS A 105 11.29 -21.74 35.72
CA HIS A 105 10.94 -23.15 35.84
C HIS A 105 12.08 -23.88 36.54
N ILE A 106 11.76 -24.52 37.66
CA ILE A 106 12.72 -25.23 38.50
C ILE A 106 12.33 -26.70 38.54
N GLY A 107 13.05 -27.54 37.82
CA GLY A 107 12.89 -29.00 37.82
C GLY A 107 13.78 -29.65 38.87
N MET A 108 13.18 -30.35 39.83
CA MET A 108 13.92 -31.09 40.85
C MET A 108 13.74 -32.59 40.63
N ILE A 109 14.84 -33.35 40.64
CA ILE A 109 14.83 -34.82 40.64
C ILE A 109 15.24 -35.29 42.04
N GLY A 110 14.40 -36.09 42.67
CA GLY A 110 14.54 -36.50 44.08
C GLY A 110 14.14 -35.43 45.09
N HIS A 111 14.09 -35.80 46.37
CA HIS A 111 13.64 -34.91 47.45
C HIS A 111 14.82 -34.29 48.22
N PRO A 112 15.10 -32.99 48.06
CA PRO A 112 16.20 -32.32 48.77
C PRO A 112 15.89 -32.16 50.26
N LYS A 113 16.83 -32.59 51.12
CA LYS A 113 16.70 -32.50 52.58
C LYS A 113 17.90 -31.81 53.24
N TYR A 114 19.09 -31.99 52.67
CA TYR A 114 20.32 -31.40 53.19
C TYR A 114 21.06 -30.62 52.10
N ILE A 115 21.86 -29.66 52.53
CA ILE A 115 22.82 -28.93 51.69
C ILE A 115 24.25 -29.23 52.13
N LYS A 116 25.14 -29.40 51.16
CA LYS A 116 26.58 -29.48 51.39
C LYS A 116 27.13 -28.10 51.70
N THR A 117 27.74 -27.95 52.86
CA THR A 117 28.44 -26.73 53.28
C THR A 117 29.91 -27.05 53.58
N PRO A 118 30.80 -26.05 53.71
CA PRO A 118 32.18 -26.29 54.16
C PRO A 118 32.28 -26.99 55.53
N LEU A 119 31.23 -26.88 56.37
CA LEU A 119 31.14 -27.50 57.69
C LEU A 119 30.41 -28.86 57.66
N GLY A 120 30.17 -29.43 56.48
CA GLY A 120 29.46 -30.69 56.27
C GLY A 120 27.99 -30.51 55.83
N LEU A 121 27.22 -31.58 55.91
CA LEU A 121 25.80 -31.58 55.51
C LEU A 121 24.94 -30.88 56.58
N LYS A 122 24.13 -29.91 56.15
CA LYS A 122 23.22 -29.16 57.02
C LYS A 122 21.78 -29.29 56.52
N PRO A 123 20.77 -29.31 57.39
CA PRO A 123 19.36 -29.39 56.97
C PRO A 123 18.94 -28.13 56.21
N ILE A 124 18.14 -28.30 55.16
CA ILE A 124 17.54 -27.19 54.41
C ILE A 124 16.38 -26.61 55.24
N GLU A 125 16.46 -25.34 55.63
CA GLU A 125 15.39 -24.67 56.40
C GLU A 125 14.36 -24.02 55.47
N MET A 126 14.85 -23.31 54.45
CA MET A 126 14.00 -22.60 53.48
C MET A 126 14.75 -22.43 52.17
N ILE A 127 14.07 -22.73 51.06
CA ILE A 127 14.53 -22.41 49.72
C ILE A 127 13.80 -21.15 49.25
N PHE A 128 14.54 -20.22 48.63
CA PHE A 128 13.96 -18.98 48.15
C PHE A 128 14.62 -18.52 46.85
N LEU A 129 13.84 -17.82 46.04
CA LEU A 129 14.25 -17.21 44.78
C LEU A 129 14.55 -15.73 45.02
N LYS A 130 15.73 -15.29 44.59
CA LYS A 130 16.17 -13.90 44.65
C LYS A 130 16.46 -13.39 43.24
N VAL A 131 16.06 -12.15 42.97
CA VAL A 131 16.35 -11.45 41.72
C VAL A 131 17.09 -10.16 42.04
N PHE A 132 18.21 -9.92 41.38
CA PHE A 132 19.01 -8.72 41.55
C PHE A 132 19.74 -8.38 40.25
N GLY A 133 20.04 -7.11 40.02
CA GLY A 133 20.92 -6.71 38.93
C GLY A 133 22.38 -6.73 39.37
N VAL A 134 23.30 -6.82 38.41
CA VAL A 134 24.74 -6.56 38.61
C VAL A 134 25.23 -5.63 37.52
N LYS A 135 26.24 -4.81 37.81
CA LYS A 135 26.90 -4.01 36.77
C LYS A 135 27.79 -4.90 35.91
N ALA A 136 27.71 -4.75 34.58
CA ALA A 136 28.45 -5.59 33.64
C ALA A 136 29.97 -5.39 33.77
N GLU A 137 30.41 -4.18 34.08
CA GLU A 137 31.82 -3.83 34.30
C GLU A 137 32.37 -4.33 35.64
N THR A 138 31.51 -4.53 36.64
CA THR A 138 31.88 -4.95 37.99
C THR A 138 30.76 -5.80 38.60
N THR A 139 30.80 -7.11 38.38
CA THR A 139 29.73 -8.04 38.79
C THR A 139 29.51 -8.15 40.30
N ASN A 140 30.45 -7.65 41.11
CA ASN A 140 30.33 -7.56 42.56
C ASN A 140 29.43 -6.39 43.02
N GLN A 141 29.16 -5.40 42.14
CA GLN A 141 28.26 -4.30 42.45
C GLN A 141 26.83 -4.69 42.08
N VAL A 142 26.01 -4.88 43.12
CA VAL A 142 24.62 -5.31 43.00
C VAL A 142 23.70 -4.10 42.82
N ILE A 143 22.76 -4.21 41.87
CA ILE A 143 21.66 -3.27 41.66
C ILE A 143 20.40 -3.86 42.26
N THR A 144 19.77 -3.11 43.18
CA THR A 144 18.54 -3.54 43.83
C THR A 144 17.40 -3.62 42.80
N ILE A 145 16.57 -4.66 42.88
CA ILE A 145 15.30 -4.74 42.17
C ILE A 145 14.18 -4.31 43.10
N GLU A 146 13.28 -3.48 42.62
CA GLU A 146 12.09 -3.04 43.32
C GLU A 146 10.85 -3.74 42.74
N GLN A 147 9.81 -3.89 43.55
CA GLN A 147 8.52 -4.40 43.12
C GLN A 147 7.43 -3.38 43.41
N SER A 148 6.64 -3.04 42.39
CA SER A 148 5.49 -2.15 42.55
C SER A 148 4.27 -2.89 43.10
N GLN A 149 3.55 -2.20 44.00
CA GLN A 149 2.32 -2.69 44.62
C GLN A 149 1.07 -2.12 43.90
N SER A 150 -0.12 -2.53 44.32
CA SER A 150 -1.40 -2.05 43.73
C SER A 150 -1.59 -0.53 43.89
N ASP A 151 -1.02 0.05 44.95
CA ASP A 151 -1.01 1.49 45.23
C ASP A 151 0.09 2.26 44.47
N ARG A 152 0.79 1.61 43.53
CA ARG A 152 1.96 2.12 42.77
C ARG A 152 3.19 2.43 43.62
N SER A 153 3.18 2.20 44.93
CA SER A 153 4.38 2.29 45.76
C SER A 153 5.39 1.23 45.33
N LYS A 154 6.67 1.56 45.37
CA LYS A 154 7.77 0.65 45.09
C LYS A 154 8.46 0.29 46.39
N ARG A 155 8.73 -1.00 46.59
CA ARG A 155 9.53 -1.51 47.71
C ARG A 155 10.64 -2.40 47.17
N PRO A 156 11.78 -2.53 47.87
CA PRO A 156 12.79 -3.52 47.52
C PRO A 156 12.16 -4.90 47.37
N PHE A 157 12.52 -5.62 46.31
CA PHE A 157 12.04 -6.97 46.07
C PHE A 157 12.61 -7.89 47.15
N ASN A 158 11.72 -8.46 47.95
CA ASN A 158 12.09 -9.44 48.95
C ASN A 158 12.15 -10.83 48.31
N PRO A 159 13.11 -11.68 48.71
CA PRO A 159 13.18 -13.02 48.15
C PRO A 159 11.90 -13.83 48.40
N VAL A 160 11.50 -14.62 47.40
CA VAL A 160 10.24 -15.37 47.41
C VAL A 160 10.53 -16.80 47.80
N ARG A 161 9.88 -17.30 48.86
CA ARG A 161 9.97 -18.71 49.25
C ARG A 161 9.46 -19.60 48.12
N VAL A 162 10.20 -20.66 47.84
CA VAL A 162 9.84 -21.67 46.83
C VAL A 162 9.86 -23.04 47.47
N ASP A 163 8.77 -23.77 47.34
CA ASP A 163 8.73 -25.18 47.71
C ASP A 163 9.11 -26.02 46.48
N LEU A 164 10.06 -26.94 46.65
CA LEU A 164 10.57 -27.83 45.61
C LEU A 164 10.16 -29.27 45.93
N PRO A 165 8.94 -29.69 45.56
CA PRO A 165 8.58 -31.10 45.61
C PRO A 165 9.51 -31.90 44.70
N GLY A 166 9.96 -33.06 45.16
CA GLY A 166 10.79 -33.94 44.35
C GLY A 166 10.04 -34.45 43.13
N ASP A 167 10.80 -34.70 42.06
CA ASP A 167 10.33 -35.26 40.79
C ASP A 167 9.26 -34.42 40.08
N GLN A 168 9.29 -33.10 40.31
CA GLN A 168 8.35 -32.14 39.74
C GLN A 168 9.05 -30.87 39.24
N THR A 169 8.35 -30.13 38.38
CA THR A 169 8.77 -28.79 37.94
C THR A 169 7.91 -27.73 38.62
N THR A 170 8.54 -26.87 39.43
CA THR A 170 7.90 -25.72 40.05
C THR A 170 8.05 -24.49 39.15
N LYS A 171 6.93 -23.86 38.79
CA LYS A 171 6.89 -22.61 38.01
C LYS A 171 6.64 -21.41 38.94
N VAL A 172 7.51 -20.42 38.90
CA VAL A 172 7.39 -19.18 39.69
C VAL A 172 7.44 -17.97 38.77
N THR A 173 6.41 -17.13 38.79
CA THR A 173 6.32 -15.89 38.00
C THR A 173 6.43 -14.67 38.91
N LEU A 174 7.44 -13.84 38.68
CA LEU A 174 7.73 -12.62 39.42
C LEU A 174 7.41 -11.41 38.54
N GLY A 175 6.26 -10.78 38.80
CA GLY A 175 5.80 -9.60 38.07
C GLY A 175 6.07 -8.28 38.78
N ARG A 176 5.81 -7.18 38.08
CA ARG A 176 5.88 -5.79 38.61
C ARG A 176 7.28 -5.38 39.09
N LEU A 177 8.33 -5.96 38.50
CA LEU A 177 9.72 -5.71 38.89
C LEU A 177 10.30 -4.48 38.19
N HIS A 178 11.20 -3.76 38.85
CA HIS A 178 11.89 -2.59 38.32
C HIS A 178 13.35 -2.58 38.76
N PHE A 179 14.26 -2.10 37.91
CA PHE A 179 15.59 -1.72 38.37
C PHE A 179 15.49 -0.46 39.23
N SER A 180 16.21 -0.44 40.36
CA SER A 180 16.28 0.74 41.25
C SER A 180 17.13 1.89 40.68
N GLU A 181 17.99 1.60 39.70
CA GLU A 181 18.92 2.54 39.08
C GLU A 181 18.78 2.53 37.55
N THR A 182 19.28 3.58 36.91
CA THR A 182 19.51 3.60 35.46
C THR A 182 20.96 3.26 35.16
N THR A 183 21.22 2.67 34.00
CA THR A 183 22.59 2.52 33.50
C THR A 183 23.22 3.89 33.25
N ALA A 184 24.52 4.03 33.49
CA ALA A 184 25.23 5.27 33.21
C ALA A 184 25.49 5.45 31.71
N ASN A 185 25.73 6.69 31.29
CA ASN A 185 26.10 7.06 29.92
C ASN A 185 25.05 6.76 28.84
N ASN A 186 23.77 6.70 29.21
CA ASN A 186 22.64 6.47 28.29
C ASN A 186 22.46 7.54 27.20
N MET A 187 23.10 8.71 27.31
CA MET A 187 22.95 9.81 26.35
C MET A 187 23.80 9.56 25.10
N ARG A 188 23.19 9.69 23.92
CA ARG A 188 23.87 9.54 22.62
C ARG A 188 24.95 10.61 22.43
N LYS A 189 26.00 10.26 21.68
CA LYS A 189 27.05 11.18 21.23
C LYS A 189 27.03 11.24 19.71
N LYS A 190 26.67 12.40 19.13
CA LYS A 190 26.55 12.61 17.66
C LYS A 190 25.63 11.59 16.97
N GLY A 191 24.42 11.39 17.51
CA GLY A 191 23.43 10.43 16.99
C GLY A 191 23.72 8.95 17.28
N LYS A 192 24.97 8.59 17.61
CA LYS A 192 25.39 7.22 17.89
C LYS A 192 25.30 6.86 19.38
N PRO A 193 25.19 5.56 19.73
CA PRO A 193 25.32 5.10 21.10
C PRO A 193 26.60 5.63 21.75
N ASN A 194 26.54 5.92 23.05
CA ASN A 194 27.71 6.41 23.77
C ASN A 194 28.79 5.31 23.78
N PRO A 195 30.03 5.57 23.34
CA PRO A 195 31.11 4.58 23.41
C PRO A 195 31.36 4.08 24.84
N ASP A 196 31.03 4.90 25.84
CA ASP A 196 31.21 4.58 27.26
C ASP A 196 29.93 4.04 27.91
N GLN A 197 28.96 3.55 27.13
CA GLN A 197 27.69 3.00 27.61
C GLN A 197 27.93 1.93 28.69
N ARG A 198 27.21 2.03 29.81
CA ARG A 198 27.24 1.02 30.89
C ARG A 198 26.03 0.10 30.79
N TYR A 199 26.17 -1.10 31.33
CA TYR A 199 25.15 -2.14 31.22
C TYR A 199 24.91 -2.80 32.56
N PHE A 200 23.67 -3.22 32.79
CA PHE A 200 23.35 -4.16 33.84
C PHE A 200 23.17 -5.55 33.26
N MET A 201 23.27 -6.57 34.10
CA MET A 201 22.80 -7.92 33.82
C MET A 201 21.88 -8.35 34.94
N LEU A 202 20.79 -9.04 34.61
CA LEU A 202 19.81 -9.50 35.58
C LEU A 202 20.20 -10.89 36.06
N VAL A 203 20.36 -11.07 37.37
CA VAL A 203 20.66 -12.35 38.01
C VAL A 203 19.40 -12.88 38.69
N VAL A 204 19.08 -14.13 38.41
CA VAL A 204 17.98 -14.88 39.03
C VAL A 204 18.58 -16.10 39.68
N ALA A 205 18.47 -16.18 41.01
CA ALA A 205 19.24 -17.10 41.82
C ALA A 205 18.37 -17.79 42.87
N LEU A 206 18.52 -19.11 42.97
CA LEU A 206 17.93 -19.97 43.96
C LEU A 206 18.91 -20.15 45.11
N TYR A 207 18.47 -19.84 46.32
CA TYR A 207 19.25 -19.97 47.55
C TYR A 207 18.54 -20.86 48.54
N THR A 208 19.29 -21.34 49.53
CA THR A 208 18.73 -21.87 50.77
C THR A 208 19.35 -21.18 51.99
N VAL A 209 18.59 -21.11 53.08
CA VAL A 209 19.05 -20.63 54.39
C VAL A 209 19.39 -21.81 55.29
N ASN A 210 20.51 -21.71 56.00
CA ASN A 210 20.77 -22.49 57.20
C ASN A 210 21.49 -21.60 58.23
N GLN A 211 20.99 -21.54 59.47
CA GLN A 211 21.63 -20.76 60.56
C GLN A 211 21.97 -19.31 60.18
N ASN A 212 21.04 -18.60 59.53
CA ASN A 212 21.20 -17.22 59.01
C ASN A 212 22.28 -17.03 57.93
N GLN A 213 22.79 -18.10 57.33
CA GLN A 213 23.68 -18.04 56.16
C GLN A 213 22.95 -18.49 54.90
N ASN A 214 23.18 -17.75 53.81
CA ASN A 214 22.61 -18.04 52.50
C ASN A 214 23.61 -18.86 51.68
N TYR A 215 23.15 -19.98 51.13
CA TYR A 215 23.94 -20.83 50.26
C TYR A 215 23.33 -20.84 48.86
N LEU A 216 24.16 -20.57 47.86
CA LEU A 216 23.73 -20.52 46.46
C LEU A 216 23.54 -21.93 45.93
N LEU A 217 22.34 -22.25 45.43
CA LEU A 217 22.03 -23.54 44.81
C LEU A 217 22.25 -23.49 43.30
N VAL A 218 21.60 -22.54 42.63
CA VAL A 218 21.68 -22.33 41.18
C VAL A 218 21.45 -20.85 40.88
N ALA A 219 22.16 -20.28 39.92
CA ALA A 219 21.87 -18.92 39.44
C ALA A 219 22.07 -18.80 37.93
N HIS A 220 21.26 -17.99 37.27
CA HIS A 220 21.46 -17.62 35.87
C HIS A 220 21.51 -16.09 35.75
N VAL A 221 22.34 -15.60 34.84
CA VAL A 221 22.50 -14.19 34.51
C VAL A 221 22.12 -13.94 33.06
N SER A 222 21.42 -12.84 32.81
CA SER A 222 21.05 -12.43 31.45
C SER A 222 22.25 -11.88 30.67
N GLU A 223 22.07 -11.68 29.37
CA GLU A 223 22.91 -10.77 28.59
C GLU A 223 22.77 -9.29 29.04
N ARG A 224 23.52 -8.41 28.38
CA ARG A 224 23.62 -6.99 28.74
C ARG A 224 22.31 -6.24 28.49
N ILE A 225 21.92 -5.43 29.48
CA ILE A 225 20.70 -4.63 29.48
C ILE A 225 21.05 -3.15 29.73
N ILE A 226 20.48 -2.26 28.92
CA ILE A 226 20.45 -0.82 29.13
C ILE A 226 19.16 -0.46 29.89
N VAL A 227 19.28 0.28 30.99
CA VAL A 227 18.13 0.75 31.77
C VAL A 227 17.99 2.27 31.67
N ARG A 228 16.96 2.74 30.96
CA ARG A 228 16.70 4.17 30.72
C ARG A 228 15.65 4.74 31.68
N ALA A 229 15.69 6.06 31.88
CA ALA A 229 14.76 6.76 32.79
C ALA A 229 13.40 7.08 32.14
N SER A 230 13.39 7.42 30.85
CA SER A 230 12.24 7.94 30.12
C SER A 230 11.80 6.98 29.02
N ASN A 231 10.48 6.90 28.79
CA ASN A 231 9.89 6.12 27.70
C ASN A 231 10.51 6.43 26.33
N PRO A 232 10.50 5.47 25.37
CA PRO A 232 11.13 5.58 24.05
C PRO A 232 10.79 6.89 23.32
N SER A 233 9.55 7.36 23.48
CA SER A 233 8.98 8.54 22.85
C SER A 233 9.67 9.88 23.16
N GLN A 234 10.61 9.94 24.10
CA GLN A 234 11.30 11.19 24.46
C GLN A 234 12.72 11.30 23.86
N PHE A 235 13.28 10.19 23.34
CA PHE A 235 14.60 10.16 22.70
C PHE A 235 14.57 9.59 21.27
N GLU A 236 13.40 9.15 20.79
CA GLU A 236 13.13 8.73 19.40
C GLU A 236 12.49 9.87 18.57
N ASN A 237 12.74 11.12 18.94
CA ASN A 237 12.35 12.29 18.12
C ASN A 237 13.43 12.68 17.09
N ASP A 238 14.32 11.74 16.74
CA ASP A 238 14.86 11.67 15.38
C ASP A 238 14.13 10.50 14.71
N SER A 239 12.83 10.67 14.47
CA SER A 239 12.10 9.83 13.53
C SER A 239 12.68 10.11 12.14
N GLU A 240 13.83 9.48 11.84
CA GLU A 240 14.13 9.15 10.46
C GLU A 240 12.86 8.45 9.94
N VAL A 241 12.24 9.04 8.92
CA VAL A 241 11.12 8.43 8.22
C VAL A 241 11.70 7.22 7.49
N GLU A 242 11.87 6.12 8.21
CA GLU A 242 12.46 4.90 7.68
C GLU A 242 11.42 4.18 6.83
N TRP A 243 11.86 3.70 5.67
CA TRP A 243 11.10 2.78 4.84
C TRP A 243 10.92 1.46 5.59
N GLN A 244 9.67 1.11 5.93
CA GLN A 244 9.34 -0.09 6.72
C GLN A 244 8.74 -1.17 5.84
N ARG A 245 8.87 -2.44 6.23
CA ARG A 245 8.18 -3.53 5.53
C ARG A 245 6.67 -3.38 5.70
N GLY A 246 5.94 -3.37 4.59
CA GLY A 246 4.48 -3.31 4.62
C GLY A 246 3.83 -4.63 5.03
N VAL A 247 2.52 -4.56 5.31
CA VAL A 247 1.71 -5.71 5.76
C VAL A 247 1.58 -6.79 4.67
N VAL A 248 1.71 -6.40 3.40
CA VAL A 248 1.69 -7.30 2.25
C VAL A 248 3.12 -7.81 1.97
N PRO A 249 3.33 -9.09 1.63
CA PRO A 249 4.64 -9.59 1.24
C PRO A 249 5.30 -8.75 0.14
N ASN A 250 6.62 -8.56 0.24
CA ASN A 250 7.43 -7.77 -0.71
C ASN A 250 7.02 -6.29 -0.86
N THR A 251 6.37 -5.70 0.14
CA THR A 251 6.06 -4.27 0.14
C THR A 251 6.94 -3.51 1.12
N VAL A 252 7.21 -2.26 0.77
CA VAL A 252 7.91 -1.29 1.62
C VAL A 252 7.04 -0.03 1.67
N VAL A 253 6.87 0.53 2.86
CA VAL A 253 5.96 1.63 3.15
C VAL A 253 6.75 2.74 3.82
N CYS A 254 6.52 3.96 3.35
CA CYS A 254 7.00 5.19 3.96
C CYS A 254 5.76 6.00 4.37
N HIS A 255 5.69 6.42 5.63
CA HIS A 255 4.62 7.26 6.15
C HIS A 255 5.14 8.67 6.39
N GLY A 256 4.82 9.59 5.49
CA GLY A 256 5.29 10.98 5.52
C GLY A 256 5.43 11.56 4.12
N CYS A 257 6.08 12.71 4.01
CA CYS A 257 6.46 13.31 2.73
C CYS A 257 7.85 12.81 2.33
N VAL A 258 8.01 12.40 1.07
CA VAL A 258 9.28 11.95 0.51
C VAL A 258 9.81 13.02 -0.44
N GLY A 259 10.95 13.61 -0.09
CA GLY A 259 11.70 14.49 -0.98
C GLY A 259 12.80 13.72 -1.71
N ILE A 260 12.85 13.79 -3.04
CA ILE A 260 13.98 13.33 -3.85
C ILE A 260 14.70 14.58 -4.36
N ASN A 261 15.96 14.77 -3.95
CA ASN A 261 16.77 15.95 -4.22
C ASN A 261 16.15 17.27 -3.68
N THR A 262 15.33 17.20 -2.63
CA THR A 262 14.78 18.37 -1.93
C THR A 262 14.61 18.07 -0.45
N ASP A 263 14.96 19.04 0.40
CA ASP A 263 14.90 18.91 1.86
C ASP A 263 13.57 19.44 2.45
N SER A 264 12.70 19.99 1.60
CA SER A 264 11.44 20.61 2.01
C SER A 264 10.28 20.20 1.10
N PRO A 265 9.86 18.91 1.10
CA PRO A 265 8.70 18.47 0.35
C PRO A 265 7.40 19.01 0.96
N ASP A 266 6.55 19.60 0.13
CA ASP A 266 5.23 20.14 0.49
C ASP A 266 4.07 19.19 0.14
N GLU A 267 4.37 18.07 -0.52
CA GLU A 267 3.45 17.00 -0.91
C GLU A 267 4.00 15.63 -0.51
N ALA A 268 3.16 14.59 -0.55
CA ALA A 268 3.54 13.22 -0.17
C ALA A 268 4.78 12.69 -0.92
N LEU A 269 5.00 13.13 -2.17
CA LEU A 269 6.21 12.88 -2.96
C LEU A 269 6.56 14.12 -3.77
N VAL A 270 7.74 14.69 -3.55
CA VAL A 270 8.28 15.79 -4.35
C VAL A 270 9.62 15.35 -4.93
N VAL A 271 9.79 15.53 -6.25
CA VAL A 271 11.02 15.19 -6.96
C VAL A 271 11.58 16.44 -7.60
N CYS A 272 12.78 16.83 -7.17
CA CYS A 272 13.56 17.87 -7.82
C CYS A 272 14.43 17.22 -8.92
N GLY A 273 13.84 17.07 -10.10
CA GLY A 273 14.45 16.43 -11.26
C GLY A 273 13.48 15.55 -12.05
N ASN A 274 14.04 14.71 -12.93
CA ASN A 274 13.26 13.90 -13.87
C ASN A 274 12.74 12.59 -13.26
N VAL A 275 11.46 12.27 -13.50
CA VAL A 275 10.85 10.98 -13.16
C VAL A 275 10.65 10.16 -14.44
N LYS A 276 11.29 8.99 -14.55
CA LYS A 276 11.11 8.05 -15.67
C LYS A 276 10.10 6.97 -15.29
N VAL A 277 8.92 7.00 -15.91
CA VAL A 277 7.87 6.00 -15.70
C VAL A 277 7.81 5.08 -16.93
N MET A 278 8.11 3.79 -16.75
CA MET A 278 8.05 2.79 -17.84
C MET A 278 6.64 2.20 -18.03
N GLY A 279 5.69 2.55 -17.16
CA GLY A 279 4.28 2.15 -17.18
C GLY A 279 3.34 3.35 -17.13
N THR A 280 2.24 3.24 -16.39
CA THR A 280 1.19 4.26 -16.32
C THR A 280 1.02 4.82 -14.91
N VAL A 281 0.81 6.14 -14.79
CA VAL A 281 0.35 6.79 -13.56
C VAL A 281 -1.17 6.72 -13.51
N MET A 282 -1.72 6.11 -12.46
CA MET A 282 -3.16 5.83 -12.36
C MET A 282 -3.87 6.86 -11.48
N HIS A 283 -5.01 7.38 -11.95
CA HIS A 283 -5.84 8.34 -11.23
C HIS A 283 -7.23 7.73 -10.94
N PRO A 284 -7.72 7.73 -9.68
CA PRO A 284 -9.03 7.19 -9.36
C PRO A 284 -10.15 8.05 -9.94
N SER A 285 -11.13 7.43 -10.62
CA SER A 285 -12.23 8.15 -11.28
C SER A 285 -13.58 7.43 -11.20
N ASP A 286 -13.76 6.52 -10.25
CA ASP A 286 -15.01 5.76 -10.05
C ASP A 286 -16.18 6.67 -9.65
N ARG A 287 -17.35 6.48 -10.25
CA ARG A 287 -18.57 7.26 -9.96
C ARG A 287 -18.97 7.20 -8.49
N ARG A 288 -18.73 6.07 -7.80
CA ARG A 288 -19.10 5.88 -6.38
C ARG A 288 -18.30 6.76 -5.43
N ALA A 289 -17.12 7.23 -5.85
CA ALA A 289 -16.29 8.15 -5.09
C ALA A 289 -16.67 9.63 -5.33
N LYS A 290 -17.67 9.93 -6.18
CA LYS A 290 -18.02 11.29 -6.61
C LYS A 290 -19.45 11.65 -6.21
N GLN A 291 -19.64 12.91 -5.83
CA GLN A 291 -20.92 13.53 -5.52
C GLN A 291 -21.07 14.85 -6.28
N ASN A 292 -22.29 15.38 -6.41
CA ASN A 292 -22.58 16.63 -7.13
C ASN A 292 -22.06 16.65 -8.59
N ILE A 293 -22.25 15.55 -9.31
CA ILE A 293 -21.78 15.40 -10.69
C ILE A 293 -22.65 16.27 -11.62
N GLN A 294 -22.02 17.23 -12.30
CA GLN A 294 -22.65 18.12 -13.26
C GLN A 294 -21.84 18.15 -14.56
N GLU A 295 -22.51 18.38 -15.69
CA GLU A 295 -21.82 18.62 -16.94
C GLU A 295 -21.18 20.01 -16.94
N VAL A 296 -20.04 20.13 -17.62
CA VAL A 296 -19.30 21.38 -17.77
C VAL A 296 -19.75 22.14 -19.02
N ASP A 297 -19.68 23.47 -18.98
CA ASP A 297 -19.96 24.33 -20.14
C ASP A 297 -18.76 24.39 -21.09
N THR A 298 -18.87 23.65 -22.20
CA THR A 298 -17.80 23.54 -23.18
C THR A 298 -17.54 24.84 -23.97
N THR A 299 -18.52 25.74 -24.06
CA THR A 299 -18.34 27.04 -24.73
C THR A 299 -17.41 27.94 -23.90
N GLU A 300 -17.58 27.95 -22.58
CA GLU A 300 -16.70 28.69 -21.68
C GLU A 300 -15.30 28.06 -21.59
N GLN A 301 -15.21 26.73 -21.61
CA GLN A 301 -13.91 26.04 -21.68
C GLN A 301 -13.15 26.39 -22.97
N LEU A 302 -13.82 26.42 -24.13
CA LEU A 302 -13.23 26.87 -25.39
C LEU A 302 -12.73 28.32 -25.30
N LYS A 303 -13.54 29.22 -24.74
CA LYS A 303 -13.15 30.63 -24.57
C LYS A 303 -11.89 30.79 -23.72
N ARG A 304 -11.80 30.08 -22.59
CA ARG A 304 -10.60 30.11 -21.72
C ARG A 304 -9.37 29.58 -22.44
N ILE A 305 -9.46 28.41 -23.08
CA ILE A 305 -8.34 27.82 -23.85
C ILE A 305 -7.89 28.75 -24.98
N THR A 306 -8.82 29.39 -25.69
CA THR A 306 -8.49 30.32 -26.78
C THR A 306 -7.76 31.58 -26.29
N GLN A 307 -8.02 31.98 -25.04
CA GLN A 307 -7.35 33.13 -24.41
C GLN A 307 -5.96 32.79 -23.85
N MET A 308 -5.63 31.50 -23.65
CA MET A 308 -4.34 31.09 -23.14
C MET A 308 -3.25 31.26 -24.20
N ARG A 309 -2.20 32.00 -23.86
CA ARG A 309 -1.05 32.22 -24.73
C ARG A 309 -0.02 31.11 -24.56
N LEU A 310 0.32 30.44 -25.66
CA LEU A 310 1.47 29.54 -25.74
C LEU A 310 2.74 30.35 -26.03
N VAL A 311 3.80 30.05 -25.31
CA VAL A 311 5.10 30.72 -25.41
C VAL A 311 6.23 29.70 -25.44
N GLU A 312 7.34 30.06 -26.05
CA GLU A 312 8.62 29.37 -25.88
C GLU A 312 9.47 30.18 -24.90
N TYR A 313 10.17 29.49 -24.01
CA TYR A 313 11.04 30.13 -23.02
C TYR A 313 12.25 29.26 -22.72
N ASP A 314 13.30 29.91 -22.24
CA ASP A 314 14.44 29.27 -21.61
C ASP A 314 14.35 29.51 -20.10
N TYR A 315 14.44 28.44 -19.30
CA TYR A 315 14.64 28.60 -17.86
C TYR A 315 15.98 29.30 -17.60
N LYS A 316 15.98 30.18 -16.59
CA LYS A 316 17.24 30.76 -16.08
C LYS A 316 18.19 29.63 -15.69
N PRO A 317 19.49 29.69 -16.02
CA PRO A 317 20.45 28.63 -15.71
C PRO A 317 20.46 28.23 -14.23
N GLU A 318 20.36 29.21 -13.33
CA GLU A 318 20.36 29.01 -11.88
C GLU A 318 19.11 28.25 -11.42
N PHE A 319 17.96 28.55 -12.02
CA PHE A 319 16.71 27.84 -11.75
C PHE A 319 16.75 26.40 -12.30
N ALA A 320 17.18 26.23 -13.55
CA ALA A 320 17.24 24.94 -14.21
C ALA A 320 18.16 23.96 -13.46
N SER A 321 19.35 24.43 -13.06
CA SER A 321 20.31 23.64 -12.28
C SER A 321 19.74 23.22 -10.92
N GLN A 322 18.99 24.08 -10.26
CA GLN A 322 18.42 23.77 -8.95
C GLN A 322 17.23 22.83 -9.05
N MET A 323 16.37 23.02 -10.05
CA MET A 323 15.15 22.22 -10.25
C MET A 323 15.41 20.88 -10.95
N GLY A 324 16.66 20.58 -11.31
CA GLY A 324 17.03 19.35 -12.02
C GLY A 324 16.44 19.29 -13.43
N VAL A 325 16.34 20.44 -14.10
CA VAL A 325 15.84 20.56 -15.47
C VAL A 325 17.00 20.38 -16.45
N ASP A 326 17.03 19.22 -17.13
CA ASP A 326 18.11 18.86 -18.07
C ASP A 326 18.08 19.67 -19.37
N ASN A 327 16.89 19.99 -19.89
CA ASN A 327 16.70 20.82 -21.08
C ASN A 327 15.99 22.13 -20.71
N PRO A 328 16.68 23.28 -20.70
CA PRO A 328 16.10 24.53 -20.24
C PRO A 328 15.11 25.14 -21.23
N HIS A 329 15.11 24.72 -22.50
CA HIS A 329 14.22 25.26 -23.53
C HIS A 329 12.92 24.45 -23.62
N GLU A 330 11.78 25.11 -23.42
CA GLU A 330 10.46 24.49 -23.46
C GLU A 330 9.40 25.39 -24.12
N THR A 331 8.38 24.75 -24.71
CA THR A 331 7.11 25.40 -25.08
C THR A 331 6.10 25.19 -23.95
N GLY A 332 5.47 26.26 -23.48
CA GLY A 332 4.51 26.19 -22.39
C GLY A 332 3.64 27.43 -22.25
N ILE A 333 3.26 27.72 -21.01
CA ILE A 333 2.32 28.77 -20.61
C ILE A 333 2.86 29.52 -19.40
N ILE A 334 2.48 30.79 -19.26
CA ILE A 334 2.88 31.61 -18.11
C ILE A 334 1.84 31.48 -17.00
N ALA A 335 2.26 31.02 -15.82
CA ALA A 335 1.35 30.74 -14.70
C ALA A 335 0.51 31.94 -14.28
N GLN A 336 1.08 33.15 -14.31
CA GLN A 336 0.38 34.40 -13.98
C GLN A 336 -0.74 34.72 -14.97
N GLU A 337 -0.52 34.47 -16.27
CA GLU A 337 -1.53 34.66 -17.31
C GLU A 337 -2.65 33.63 -17.16
N VAL A 338 -2.30 32.37 -16.92
CA VAL A 338 -3.27 31.29 -16.65
C VAL A 338 -4.10 31.61 -15.41
N LYS A 339 -3.51 32.14 -14.33
CA LYS A 339 -4.23 32.49 -13.10
C LYS A 339 -5.33 33.52 -13.32
N SER A 340 -5.18 34.39 -14.32
CA SER A 340 -6.22 35.38 -14.68
C SER A 340 -7.40 34.78 -15.46
N ILE A 341 -7.18 33.68 -16.19
CA ILE A 341 -8.17 33.03 -17.08
C ILE A 341 -8.83 31.84 -16.38
N LEU A 342 -8.03 31.00 -15.74
CA LEU A 342 -8.41 29.77 -15.04
C LEU A 342 -7.69 29.69 -13.69
N PRO A 343 -8.16 30.45 -12.68
CA PRO A 343 -7.48 30.53 -11.38
C PRO A 343 -7.31 29.18 -10.69
N SER A 344 -8.27 28.26 -10.86
CA SER A 344 -8.24 26.95 -10.22
C SER A 344 -7.09 26.05 -10.69
N ALA A 345 -6.53 26.29 -11.88
CA ALA A 345 -5.40 25.53 -12.41
C ALA A 345 -4.04 26.05 -11.94
N VAL A 346 -3.98 27.07 -11.08
CA VAL A 346 -2.72 27.66 -10.60
C VAL A 346 -2.69 27.69 -9.08
N ARG A 347 -1.61 27.14 -8.51
CA ARG A 347 -1.38 27.11 -7.07
C ARG A 347 -0.07 27.79 -6.69
N GLU A 348 -0.03 28.38 -5.51
CA GLU A 348 1.19 28.92 -4.89
C GLU A 348 1.90 27.78 -4.13
N VAL A 349 3.20 27.59 -4.37
CA VAL A 349 4.02 26.51 -3.77
C VAL A 349 5.15 27.06 -2.89
N GLY A 350 4.92 28.23 -2.29
CA GLY A 350 5.91 28.91 -1.45
C GLY A 350 7.03 29.54 -2.26
N ASP A 351 8.19 29.73 -1.63
CA ASP A 351 9.28 30.48 -2.21
C ASP A 351 10.40 29.58 -2.75
N VAL A 352 10.99 29.98 -3.88
CA VAL A 352 12.14 29.30 -4.48
C VAL A 352 13.39 30.13 -4.26
N THR A 353 14.38 29.60 -3.55
CA THR A 353 15.66 30.29 -3.29
C THR A 353 16.74 29.71 -4.17
N TYR A 354 17.34 30.52 -5.03
CA TYR A 354 18.43 30.16 -5.94
C TYR A 354 19.75 29.87 -5.22
N THR A 355 20.68 29.21 -5.91
CA THR A 355 22.04 28.94 -5.40
C THR A 355 22.86 30.19 -5.11
N ASN A 356 22.55 31.31 -5.77
CA ASN A 356 23.17 32.63 -5.54
C ASN A 356 22.51 33.41 -4.36
N GLY A 357 21.50 32.85 -3.70
CA GLY A 357 20.77 33.47 -2.59
C GLY A 357 19.62 34.40 -2.98
N GLU A 358 19.41 34.66 -4.27
CA GLU A 358 18.21 35.34 -4.75
C GLU A 358 16.97 34.45 -4.60
N LYS A 359 15.78 35.04 -4.51
CA LYS A 359 14.56 34.31 -4.15
C LYS A 359 13.38 34.74 -5.01
N ILE A 360 12.63 33.78 -5.56
CA ILE A 360 11.30 34.01 -6.12
C ILE A 360 10.28 33.75 -5.02
N GLU A 361 9.57 34.80 -4.60
CA GLU A 361 8.50 34.69 -3.62
C GLU A 361 7.20 34.21 -4.28
N ASN A 362 6.41 33.43 -3.55
CA ASN A 362 5.09 32.94 -3.98
C ASN A 362 5.11 32.31 -5.38
N PHE A 363 6.03 31.39 -5.59
CA PHE A 363 6.21 30.69 -6.86
C PHE A 363 4.91 29.99 -7.27
N LEU A 364 4.51 30.16 -8.53
CA LEU A 364 3.27 29.63 -9.06
C LEU A 364 3.54 28.35 -9.85
N MET A 365 2.78 27.31 -9.54
CA MET A 365 2.78 26.04 -10.27
C MET A 365 1.43 25.84 -10.97
N VAL A 366 1.46 25.27 -12.18
CA VAL A 366 0.28 25.04 -13.00
C VAL A 366 -0.10 23.56 -12.99
N ASP A 367 -1.36 23.26 -12.71
CA ASP A 367 -1.96 21.94 -12.91
C ASP A 367 -2.27 21.74 -14.40
N LYS A 368 -1.33 21.04 -15.07
CA LYS A 368 -1.45 20.73 -16.50
C LYS A 368 -2.58 19.73 -16.80
N GLU A 369 -2.98 18.87 -15.84
CA GLU A 369 -4.08 17.92 -16.03
C GLU A 369 -5.43 18.64 -16.07
N GLN A 370 -5.60 19.67 -15.24
CA GLN A 370 -6.80 20.50 -15.29
C GLN A 370 -6.93 21.23 -16.64
N ILE A 371 -5.84 21.80 -17.15
CA ILE A 371 -5.83 22.45 -18.46
C ILE A 371 -6.11 21.44 -19.58
N PHE A 372 -5.56 20.23 -19.47
CA PHE A 372 -5.86 19.15 -20.41
C PHE A 372 -7.36 18.84 -20.46
N MET A 373 -8.02 18.76 -19.30
CA MET A 373 -9.48 18.53 -19.24
C MET A 373 -10.30 19.70 -19.78
N GLU A 374 -9.85 20.96 -19.61
CA GLU A 374 -10.45 22.12 -20.29
C GLU A 374 -10.29 22.03 -21.82
N ASN A 375 -9.12 21.58 -22.29
CA ASN A 375 -8.86 21.37 -23.71
C ASN A 375 -9.76 20.27 -24.30
N VAL A 376 -10.01 19.17 -23.58
CA VAL A 376 -10.99 18.16 -24.00
C VAL A 376 -12.39 18.77 -24.19
N GLY A 377 -12.79 19.67 -23.28
CA GLY A 377 -14.03 20.43 -23.40
C GLY A 377 -14.04 21.36 -24.63
N ALA A 378 -12.95 22.09 -24.85
CA ALA A 378 -12.78 22.97 -25.99
C ALA A 378 -12.86 22.22 -27.33
N VAL A 379 -12.20 21.07 -27.45
CA VAL A 379 -12.26 20.22 -28.64
C VAL A 379 -13.68 19.73 -28.89
N LYS A 380 -14.41 19.32 -27.84
CA LYS A 380 -15.84 18.95 -27.96
C LYS A 380 -16.67 20.11 -28.49
N GLU A 381 -16.43 21.34 -28.03
CA GLU A 381 -17.13 22.51 -28.54
C GLU A 381 -16.80 22.81 -30.00
N LEU A 382 -15.52 22.74 -30.38
CA LEU A 382 -15.08 22.91 -31.77
C LEU A 382 -15.73 21.89 -32.69
N CYS A 383 -15.87 20.63 -32.27
CA CYS A 383 -16.62 19.62 -33.02
C CYS A 383 -18.07 20.04 -33.23
N LYS A 384 -18.78 20.50 -32.18
CA LYS A 384 -20.16 20.98 -32.31
C LYS A 384 -20.28 22.15 -33.29
N LEU A 385 -19.36 23.11 -33.24
CA LEU A 385 -19.34 24.25 -34.15
C LEU A 385 -19.08 23.81 -35.60
N THR A 386 -18.18 22.84 -35.80
CA THR A 386 -17.88 22.28 -37.11
C THR A 386 -19.09 21.56 -37.70
N ASP A 387 -19.77 20.73 -36.90
CA ASP A 387 -21.00 20.05 -37.32
C ASP A 387 -22.11 21.05 -37.69
N ASN A 388 -22.22 22.15 -36.92
CA ASN A 388 -23.18 23.21 -37.22
C ASN A 388 -22.88 23.89 -38.57
N LEU A 389 -21.61 24.23 -38.81
CA LEU A 389 -21.17 24.84 -40.06
C LEU A 389 -21.38 23.91 -41.25
N GLU A 390 -21.08 22.61 -41.10
CA GLU A 390 -21.29 21.62 -42.15
C GLU A 390 -22.76 21.50 -42.53
N ASN A 391 -23.66 21.36 -41.55
CA ASN A 391 -25.10 21.33 -41.79
C ASN A 391 -25.57 22.59 -42.54
N ARG A 392 -25.07 23.75 -42.14
CA ARG A 392 -25.41 25.03 -42.76
C ARG A 392 -24.89 25.14 -44.19
N ILE A 393 -23.69 24.61 -44.46
CA ILE A 393 -23.15 24.50 -45.83
C ILE A 393 -24.03 23.57 -46.67
N GLN A 394 -24.41 22.40 -46.17
CA GLN A 394 -25.27 21.46 -46.89
C GLN A 394 -26.64 22.06 -47.21
N GLU A 395 -27.25 22.80 -46.28
CA GLU A 395 -28.48 23.55 -46.51
C GLU A 395 -28.32 24.61 -47.60
N LEU A 396 -27.25 25.41 -47.52
CA LEU A 396 -26.94 26.44 -48.51
C LEU A 396 -26.68 25.83 -49.90
N GLU A 397 -25.98 24.71 -49.99
CA GLU A 397 -25.77 23.99 -51.24
C GLU A 397 -27.08 23.43 -51.82
N ALA A 398 -27.95 22.88 -50.97
CA ALA A 398 -29.26 22.40 -51.39
C ALA A 398 -30.13 23.56 -51.93
N TRP A 399 -30.11 24.72 -51.25
CA TRP A 399 -30.77 25.94 -51.70
C TRP A 399 -30.19 26.47 -53.01
N ASN A 400 -28.87 26.52 -53.16
CA ASN A 400 -28.21 26.93 -54.41
C ASN A 400 -28.57 26.00 -55.58
N LYS A 401 -28.62 24.68 -55.36
CA LYS A 401 -29.09 23.70 -56.37
C LYS A 401 -30.54 23.96 -56.77
N ARG A 402 -31.43 24.25 -55.80
CA ARG A 402 -32.83 24.62 -56.07
C ARG A 402 -32.93 25.92 -56.85
N LEU A 403 -32.18 26.95 -56.47
CA LEU A 403 -32.15 28.25 -57.16
C LEU A 403 -31.63 28.12 -58.60
N ALA A 404 -30.58 27.33 -58.82
CA ALA A 404 -30.05 27.06 -60.16
C ALA A 404 -31.05 26.30 -61.06
N ARG A 405 -31.88 25.41 -60.48
CA ARG A 405 -33.00 24.78 -61.20
C ARG A 405 -34.07 25.80 -61.57
N LEU A 406 -34.45 26.70 -60.65
CA LEU A 406 -35.43 27.75 -60.92
C LEU A 406 -34.95 28.75 -61.99
N LYS A 407 -33.66 29.14 -61.98
CA LYS A 407 -33.07 29.96 -63.05
C LYS A 407 -33.09 29.27 -64.41
N ARG A 408 -32.85 27.95 -64.47
CA ARG A 408 -33.00 27.17 -65.71
C ARG A 408 -34.44 27.14 -66.21
N ILE A 409 -35.42 27.01 -65.31
CA ILE A 409 -36.84 27.03 -65.67
C ILE A 409 -37.27 28.43 -66.14
N GLY A 410 -36.73 29.50 -65.55
CA GLY A 410 -36.92 30.87 -66.03
C GLY A 410 -36.34 31.14 -67.42
N SER A 411 -35.28 30.42 -67.81
CA SER A 411 -34.67 30.47 -69.15
C SER A 411 -35.35 29.56 -70.18
N LEU A 412 -36.29 28.70 -69.77
CA LEU A 412 -36.98 27.72 -70.63
C LEU A 412 -38.44 28.10 -70.92
N LYS A 413 -38.79 29.39 -70.83
CA LYS A 413 -40.01 29.96 -71.45
C LYS A 413 -39.92 30.06 -72.99
N SER A 414 -39.24 29.10 -73.62
CA SER A 414 -39.41 28.79 -75.03
C SER A 414 -39.31 27.28 -75.24
N THR A 415 -40.46 26.72 -75.62
CA THR A 415 -40.66 25.43 -76.29
C THR A 415 -40.90 24.19 -75.41
N ILE A 416 -42.18 23.78 -75.47
CA ILE A 416 -42.85 22.54 -75.03
C ILE A 416 -42.16 21.28 -75.56
N SER A 417 -42.12 20.20 -74.76
CA SER A 417 -42.77 18.90 -75.09
C SER A 417 -42.42 17.78 -74.10
N GLU A 418 -43.44 16.96 -73.85
CA GLU A 418 -43.59 15.79 -72.99
C GLU A 418 -42.50 14.70 -73.13
N LYS A 419 -42.11 14.10 -72.00
CA LYS A 419 -42.44 12.70 -71.68
C LYS A 419 -41.81 12.27 -70.35
N SER A 420 -42.61 11.51 -69.62
CA SER A 420 -42.37 10.89 -68.33
C SER A 420 -41.18 9.93 -68.30
N SER A 421 -40.33 10.05 -67.28
CA SER A 421 -39.66 8.90 -66.67
C SER A 421 -39.25 9.25 -65.23
N ILE A 422 -40.02 8.74 -64.27
CA ILE A 422 -39.66 8.79 -62.85
C ILE A 422 -38.54 7.77 -62.64
N ARG A 423 -37.32 8.23 -62.33
CA ARG A 423 -36.29 7.45 -61.63
C ARG A 423 -36.05 8.11 -60.28
N SER A 424 -36.67 7.56 -59.24
CA SER A 424 -36.33 7.86 -57.86
C SER A 424 -35.04 7.10 -57.53
N VAL A 425 -33.96 7.84 -57.31
CA VAL A 425 -32.75 7.33 -56.63
C VAL A 425 -32.98 7.59 -55.15
N TYR A 426 -33.05 6.51 -54.38
CA TYR A 426 -33.17 6.54 -52.94
C TYR A 426 -31.94 7.23 -52.31
N PHE A 427 -32.20 8.30 -51.58
CA PHE A 427 -31.36 8.69 -50.44
C PHE A 427 -32.11 8.26 -49.19
N HIS A 428 -31.51 7.38 -48.37
CA HIS A 428 -31.52 7.43 -46.90
C HIS A 428 -30.80 6.21 -46.32
N SER A 429 -29.77 6.43 -45.48
CA SER A 429 -29.58 5.58 -44.31
C SER A 429 -29.64 6.47 -43.08
N VAL A 430 -30.75 6.35 -42.35
CA VAL A 430 -30.86 6.70 -40.94
C VAL A 430 -30.46 5.43 -40.19
N PHE A 431 -29.47 5.51 -39.30
CA PHE A 431 -29.26 4.49 -38.28
C PHE A 431 -30.02 4.89 -37.01
N CYS A 432 -30.98 4.05 -36.61
CA CYS A 432 -31.64 4.08 -35.31
C CYS A 432 -30.87 3.22 -34.31
N THR A 433 -30.88 3.60 -33.03
CA THR A 433 -30.30 2.84 -31.92
C THR A 433 -31.26 2.71 -30.74
N GLY A 434 -31.34 1.51 -30.16
CA GLY A 434 -32.13 1.12 -28.97
C GLY A 434 -32.08 -0.41 -28.78
N TYR A 435 -32.70 -0.94 -27.70
CA TYR A 435 -32.92 -2.39 -27.48
C TYR A 435 -33.86 -3.05 -28.52
N TRP A 436 -34.34 -2.24 -29.45
CA TRP A 436 -35.14 -2.61 -30.60
C TRP A 436 -34.40 -2.16 -31.84
N HIS A 437 -34.16 -3.10 -32.75
CA HIS A 437 -33.54 -2.85 -34.04
C HIS A 437 -34.60 -2.95 -35.14
N PHE A 438 -34.62 -2.00 -36.07
CA PHE A 438 -35.48 -2.05 -37.26
C PHE A 438 -34.66 -2.46 -38.48
N TRP A 439 -35.18 -3.43 -39.23
CA TRP A 439 -34.49 -4.10 -40.31
C TRP A 439 -35.29 -3.89 -41.58
N ILE A 440 -34.64 -3.48 -42.67
CA ILE A 440 -35.26 -3.48 -44.00
C ILE A 440 -34.79 -4.74 -44.71
N LEU A 441 -35.60 -5.79 -44.63
CA LEU A 441 -35.34 -7.06 -45.32
C LEU A 441 -35.93 -6.97 -46.73
N SER A 442 -35.10 -7.20 -47.76
CA SER A 442 -35.59 -7.27 -49.14
C SER A 442 -36.39 -8.56 -49.33
N VAL A 443 -37.72 -8.46 -49.22
CA VAL A 443 -38.63 -9.58 -49.50
C VAL A 443 -38.57 -9.86 -51.01
N ALA A 444 -38.04 -11.02 -51.39
CA ALA A 444 -38.13 -11.47 -52.78
C ALA A 444 -39.60 -11.61 -53.18
N HIS A 445 -39.95 -11.49 -54.47
CA HIS A 445 -41.33 -11.67 -54.96
C HIS A 445 -41.92 -13.08 -54.74
N LEU A 446 -41.23 -13.95 -54.00
CA LEU A 446 -41.58 -15.34 -53.72
C LEU A 446 -42.44 -15.45 -52.46
N HIS A 447 -43.26 -16.51 -52.40
CA HIS A 447 -44.26 -16.74 -51.34
C HIS A 447 -43.66 -16.98 -49.94
N GLU A 448 -42.39 -17.41 -49.88
CA GLU A 448 -41.68 -17.75 -48.63
C GLU A 448 -40.24 -17.22 -48.69
N CYS A 449 -39.82 -16.53 -47.62
CA CYS A 449 -38.46 -16.02 -47.44
C CYS A 449 -37.92 -16.51 -46.10
N LYS A 450 -36.70 -17.08 -46.09
CA LYS A 450 -35.99 -17.46 -44.86
C LYS A 450 -34.77 -16.58 -44.67
N TYR A 451 -34.61 -16.03 -43.47
CA TYR A 451 -33.39 -15.34 -43.05
C TYR A 451 -32.71 -16.11 -41.94
N HIS A 452 -31.38 -16.22 -42.06
CA HIS A 452 -30.51 -16.89 -41.09
C HIS A 452 -29.57 -15.86 -40.48
N PHE A 453 -29.61 -15.77 -39.15
CA PHE A 453 -28.75 -14.90 -38.36
C PHE A 453 -27.92 -15.73 -37.41
N ARG A 454 -26.63 -15.43 -37.32
CA ARG A 454 -25.71 -16.06 -36.37
C ARG A 454 -25.18 -15.01 -35.40
N ALA A 455 -25.40 -15.22 -34.12
CA ALA A 455 -24.88 -14.37 -33.04
C ALA A 455 -23.73 -15.09 -32.32
N ALA A 456 -22.58 -14.43 -32.21
CA ALA A 456 -21.37 -14.93 -31.56
C ALA A 456 -20.67 -13.79 -30.83
N ALA A 457 -19.69 -14.03 -29.95
CA ALA A 457 -18.82 -12.94 -29.53
C ALA A 457 -17.84 -12.59 -30.68
N PRO A 458 -17.35 -11.34 -30.76
CA PRO A 458 -16.45 -10.92 -31.85
C PRO A 458 -15.25 -11.88 -31.98
N GLY A 459 -15.04 -12.41 -33.19
CA GLY A 459 -13.89 -13.27 -33.52
C GLY A 459 -14.02 -14.76 -33.13
N LEU A 460 -15.10 -15.18 -32.46
CA LEU A 460 -15.28 -16.58 -32.03
C LEU A 460 -15.92 -17.49 -33.08
N ALA A 461 -16.72 -16.95 -33.99
CA ALA A 461 -17.35 -17.70 -35.07
C ALA A 461 -17.72 -16.76 -36.22
N ASP A 462 -17.90 -17.35 -37.40
CA ASP A 462 -18.39 -16.68 -38.60
C ASP A 462 -19.48 -17.53 -39.31
N CYS A 463 -19.93 -17.06 -40.47
CA CYS A 463 -20.92 -17.74 -41.30
C CYS A 463 -20.44 -19.06 -41.93
N SER A 464 -19.14 -19.35 -41.88
CA SER A 464 -18.53 -20.59 -42.39
C SER A 464 -18.22 -21.62 -41.29
N THR A 465 -18.34 -21.21 -40.03
CA THR A 465 -18.03 -22.04 -38.85
C THR A 465 -19.00 -23.22 -38.75
N THR A 466 -18.45 -24.42 -38.53
CA THR A 466 -19.16 -25.70 -38.56
C THR A 466 -20.23 -25.85 -37.47
N GLN A 467 -21.27 -26.63 -37.77
CA GLN A 467 -22.45 -26.81 -36.91
C GLN A 467 -22.16 -27.49 -35.56
N HIS A 468 -21.04 -28.22 -35.45
CA HIS A 468 -20.60 -28.87 -34.21
C HIS A 468 -20.35 -27.89 -33.05
N PHE A 469 -20.10 -26.62 -33.35
CA PHE A 469 -19.86 -25.58 -32.34
C PHE A 469 -21.09 -24.74 -32.00
N ALA A 470 -22.27 -25.11 -32.52
CA ALA A 470 -23.54 -24.45 -32.23
C ALA A 470 -23.91 -24.61 -30.75
N GLY A 471 -24.27 -23.49 -30.10
CA GLY A 471 -24.54 -23.42 -28.66
C GLY A 471 -23.30 -23.25 -27.78
N ILE A 472 -22.09 -23.38 -28.34
CA ILE A 472 -20.82 -23.20 -27.62
C ILE A 472 -20.15 -21.88 -28.03
N LEU A 473 -19.96 -21.65 -29.32
CA LEU A 473 -19.29 -20.45 -29.84
C LEU A 473 -20.25 -19.44 -30.46
N TYR A 474 -21.44 -19.90 -30.86
CA TYR A 474 -22.46 -19.06 -31.49
C TYR A 474 -23.86 -19.64 -31.29
N THR A 475 -24.88 -18.82 -31.53
CA THR A 475 -26.30 -19.20 -31.55
C THR A 475 -26.91 -18.79 -32.88
N ASP A 476 -27.62 -19.71 -33.52
CA ASP A 476 -28.30 -19.48 -34.79
C ASP A 476 -29.79 -19.18 -34.58
N TYR A 477 -30.29 -18.18 -35.31
CA TYR A 477 -31.69 -17.81 -35.38
C TYR A 477 -32.19 -17.88 -36.82
N TYR A 478 -33.36 -18.48 -36.98
CA TYR A 478 -34.00 -18.63 -38.28
C TYR A 478 -35.37 -17.98 -38.24
N PHE A 479 -35.59 -17.01 -39.12
CA PHE A 479 -36.88 -16.34 -39.26
C PHE A 479 -37.48 -16.69 -40.61
N TYR A 480 -38.71 -17.18 -40.56
CA TYR A 480 -39.48 -17.57 -41.73
C TYR A 480 -40.59 -16.54 -41.94
N PHE A 481 -40.63 -15.98 -43.14
CA PHE A 481 -41.64 -15.00 -43.52
C PHE A 481 -42.48 -15.59 -44.66
N TYR A 482 -43.78 -15.70 -44.40
CA TYR A 482 -44.78 -16.15 -45.35
C TYR A 482 -45.64 -14.96 -45.77
N ARG A 483 -45.80 -14.76 -47.07
CA ARG A 483 -46.69 -13.73 -47.59
C ARG A 483 -48.04 -14.35 -47.91
N GLN A 484 -49.05 -14.14 -47.07
CA GLN A 484 -50.43 -14.44 -47.43
C GLN A 484 -50.94 -13.37 -48.40
N CYS A 485 -51.20 -13.76 -49.64
CA CYS A 485 -51.93 -12.93 -50.59
C CYS A 485 -53.43 -13.05 -50.32
N GLY A 486 -54.04 -11.96 -49.86
CA GLY A 486 -55.49 -11.76 -49.85
C GLY A 486 -55.89 -10.84 -50.98
#